data_AF-L9VS88-F1
#
_entry.id   AF-L9VS88-F1
#
_cell.length_a   1.000
_cell.length_b   1.000
_cell.length_c   1.000
_cell.angle_alpha   90.00
_cell.angle_beta   90.00
_cell.angle_gamma   90.00
#
_symmetry.space_group_name_H-M   'P 1'
#
loop_
_entity.id
_entity.type
_entity.pdbx_description
1 polymer ?
#
loop_
_entity_poly.entity_id
_entity_poly.type
_entity_poly.pdbx_seq_one_letter_code
_entity_poly.pdbx_strand_id
1 'polypeptide(L)'
;MIFAEGHPKVCFRAFNGAPLEHSKHTAAGVEERLSTLKSVPEYEAGDWRTIARELQGLEYKIGIDDVLDAFALALTACAPHDEFQQLPSDPPEDTRGLPMQMVYRSETQLR
;
A
#
# COMPACT_ATOMS: atom_id res chain seq x y z
N MET A 1 -1.73 -6.07 22.01
CA MET A 1 -1.23 -5.44 20.77
C MET A 1 -1.48 -6.43 19.66
N ILE A 2 -2.20 -6.03 18.62
CA ILE A 2 -2.50 -6.86 17.45
C ILE A 2 -1.52 -6.40 16.36
N PHE A 3 -0.81 -7.34 15.74
CA PHE A 3 0.03 -7.07 14.57
C PHE A 3 -0.71 -7.55 13.32
N ALA A 4 -0.77 -6.70 12.29
CA ALA A 4 -1.35 -7.04 11.01
C ALA A 4 -0.34 -6.73 9.90
N GLU A 5 -0.26 -7.61 8.90
CA GLU A 5 0.57 -7.38 7.72
C GLU A 5 -0.16 -6.43 6.77
N GLY A 6 0.52 -5.40 6.28
CA GLY A 6 0.08 -4.64 5.11
C GLY A 6 0.91 -5.03 3.90
N HIS A 7 0.27 -5.25 2.75
CA HIS A 7 0.95 -5.59 1.51
C HIS A 7 0.71 -4.51 0.43
N PRO A 8 1.75 -3.81 -0.06
CA PRO A 8 1.59 -2.65 -0.94
C PRO A 8 0.75 -2.92 -2.18
N LYS A 9 0.96 -4.07 -2.85
CA LYS A 9 0.19 -4.43 -4.05
C LYS A 9 -1.31 -4.61 -3.75
N VAL A 10 -1.66 -5.09 -2.56
CA VAL A 10 -3.06 -5.24 -2.14
C VAL A 10 -3.64 -3.86 -1.81
N CYS A 11 -2.88 -3.00 -1.12
CA CYS A 11 -3.28 -1.62 -0.82
C CYS A 11 -3.58 -0.84 -2.10
N PHE A 12 -2.66 -0.87 -3.07
CA PHE A 12 -2.87 -0.23 -4.37
C PHE A 12 -4.08 -0.78 -5.13
N ARG A 13 -4.27 -2.10 -5.13
CA ARG A 13 -5.46 -2.73 -5.73
C ARG A 13 -6.75 -2.22 -5.07
N ALA A 14 -6.73 -2.05 -3.75
CA ALA A 14 -7.87 -1.57 -3.00
C ALA A 14 -8.18 -0.09 -3.33
N PHE A 15 -7.16 0.77 -3.35
CA PHE A 15 -7.33 2.19 -3.73
C PHE A 15 -7.85 2.34 -5.16
N ASN A 16 -7.34 1.52 -6.09
CA ASN A 16 -7.69 1.57 -7.50
C ASN A 16 -9.05 0.95 -7.81
N GLY A 17 -9.57 0.09 -6.92
CA GLY A 17 -10.75 -0.75 -7.18
C GLY A 17 -10.52 -1.88 -8.18
N ALA A 18 -9.33 -1.97 -8.80
CA ALA A 18 -8.94 -2.98 -9.78
C ALA A 18 -7.44 -3.31 -9.66
N PRO A 19 -6.99 -4.49 -10.14
CA PRO A 19 -5.56 -4.77 -10.23
C PRO A 19 -4.81 -3.72 -11.05
N LEU A 20 -3.59 -3.37 -10.61
CA LEU A 20 -2.70 -2.50 -11.38
C LEU A 20 -2.25 -3.21 -12.68
N GLU A 21 -2.28 -2.48 -13.79
CA GLU A 21 -1.95 -3.00 -15.13
C GLU A 21 -0.45 -2.93 -15.41
N HIS A 22 0.25 -1.97 -14.81
CA HIS A 22 1.65 -1.69 -15.13
C HIS A 22 2.62 -2.10 -14.00
N SER A 23 3.77 -2.63 -14.43
CA SER A 23 4.88 -2.95 -13.52
C SER A 23 5.37 -1.70 -12.78
N LYS A 24 5.67 -1.84 -11.49
CA LYS A 24 6.18 -0.74 -10.64
C LYS A 24 7.51 -0.14 -11.09
N HIS A 25 8.21 -0.83 -12.00
CA HIS A 25 9.49 -0.39 -12.54
C HIS A 25 9.36 0.38 -13.87
N THR A 26 8.15 0.62 -14.38
CA THR A 26 7.92 1.43 -15.58
C THR A 26 7.38 2.82 -15.21
N ALA A 27 7.62 3.81 -16.07
CA ALA A 27 7.06 5.15 -15.89
C ALA A 27 5.52 5.12 -15.81
N ALA A 28 4.88 4.27 -16.62
CA ALA A 28 3.43 4.08 -16.59
C ALA A 28 2.96 3.50 -15.24
N GLY A 29 3.67 2.53 -14.67
CA GLY A 29 3.31 1.96 -13.37
C GLY A 29 3.61 2.87 -12.18
N VAL A 30 4.58 3.78 -12.30
CA VAL A 30 4.79 4.85 -11.33
C VAL A 30 3.63 5.83 -11.36
N GLU A 31 3.21 6.29 -12.54
CA GLU A 31 2.07 7.21 -12.66
C GLU A 31 0.75 6.57 -12.21
N GLU A 32 0.51 5.31 -12.55
CA GLU A 32 -0.65 4.56 -12.09
C GLU A 32 -0.74 4.54 -10.56
N ARG A 33 0.37 4.20 -9.88
CA ARG A 33 0.44 4.22 -8.41
C ARG A 33 0.23 5.62 -7.84
N LEU A 34 0.84 6.64 -8.43
CA LEU A 34 0.65 8.02 -7.99
C LEU A 34 -0.80 8.48 -8.13
N SER A 35 -1.49 8.11 -9.20
CA SER A 35 -2.90 8.39 -9.40
C SER A 35 -3.75 7.78 -8.29
N THR A 36 -3.49 6.50 -7.94
CA THR A 36 -4.22 5.79 -6.88
C THR A 36 -3.94 6.34 -5.48
N LEU A 37 -2.73 6.82 -5.19
CA LEU A 37 -2.46 7.48 -3.89
C LEU A 37 -3.25 8.79 -3.79
N LYS A 38 -3.33 9.58 -4.87
CA LYS A 38 -4.04 10.86 -4.89
C LYS A 38 -5.55 10.73 -4.73
N SER A 39 -6.13 9.55 -4.97
CA SER A 39 -7.58 9.32 -4.78
C SER A 39 -7.96 8.97 -3.34
N VAL A 40 -6.99 8.79 -2.45
CA VAL A 40 -7.21 8.45 -1.05
C VAL A 40 -7.53 9.74 -0.25
N PRO A 41 -8.61 9.78 0.55
CA PRO A 41 -8.98 10.97 1.35
C PRO A 41 -7.89 11.52 2.26
N GLU A 42 -7.11 10.65 2.89
CA GLU A 42 -6.00 11.00 3.80
C GLU A 42 -4.72 11.40 3.06
N TYR A 43 -4.71 11.33 1.73
CA TYR A 43 -3.59 11.80 0.94
C TYR A 43 -3.56 13.33 0.96
N GLU A 44 -2.80 13.86 1.90
CA GLU A 44 -2.25 15.19 1.79
C GLU A 44 -1.15 15.19 0.74
N ALA A 45 -0.98 16.31 0.01
CA ALA A 45 0.07 16.46 -0.99
C ALA A 45 1.46 16.42 -0.34
N GLY A 46 1.90 15.23 0.04
CA GLY A 46 3.26 14.91 0.45
C GLY A 46 4.09 14.82 -0.82
N ASP A 47 5.10 15.68 -0.92
CA ASP A 47 6.00 15.64 -2.07
C ASP A 47 6.89 14.42 -1.96
N TRP A 48 6.36 13.27 -2.39
CA TRP A 48 7.11 12.04 -2.58
C TRP A 48 8.38 12.28 -3.41
N ARG A 49 8.41 13.33 -4.26
CA ARG A 49 9.64 13.73 -4.98
C ARG A 49 10.65 14.36 -4.04
N THR A 50 10.23 15.12 -3.03
CA THR A 50 11.13 15.62 -1.98
C THR A 50 11.71 14.43 -1.22
N ILE A 51 10.87 13.50 -0.75
CA ILE A 51 11.34 12.29 -0.05
C ILE A 51 12.28 11.47 -0.95
N ALA A 52 11.90 11.20 -2.19
CA ALA A 52 12.75 10.46 -3.13
C ALA A 52 14.09 11.18 -3.40
N ARG A 53 14.10 12.52 -3.50
CA ARG A 53 15.32 13.31 -3.66
C ARG A 53 16.23 13.25 -2.43
N GLU A 54 15.66 13.35 -1.23
CA GLU A 54 16.43 13.26 0.02
C GLU A 54 17.04 11.87 0.20
N LEU A 55 16.32 10.82 -0.18
CA LEU A 55 16.78 9.44 -0.07
C LEU A 55 17.85 9.06 -1.12
N GLN A 56 17.96 9.79 -2.24
CA GLN A 56 19.03 9.55 -3.24
C GLN A 56 20.44 9.81 -2.69
N GLY A 57 20.59 10.61 -1.63
CA GLY A 57 21.88 10.91 -1.02
C GLY A 57 22.39 9.84 -0.04
N LEU A 58 21.60 8.80 0.21
CA LEU A 58 21.97 7.72 1.14
C LEU A 58 22.89 6.70 0.47
N GLU A 59 23.69 6.01 1.28
CA GLU A 59 24.54 4.91 0.82
C GLU A 59 23.71 3.75 0.26
N TYR A 60 22.47 3.59 0.73
CA TYR A 60 21.51 2.60 0.26
C TYR A 60 20.68 3.14 -0.89
N LYS A 61 20.53 2.32 -1.95
CA LYS A 61 19.68 2.64 -3.09
C LYS A 61 18.22 2.40 -2.73
N ILE A 62 17.46 3.47 -2.53
CA ILE A 62 16.00 3.43 -2.36
C ILE A 62 15.36 3.82 -3.69
N GLY A 63 14.54 2.92 -4.24
CA GLY A 63 13.79 3.16 -5.46
C GLY A 63 12.59 4.08 -5.22
N ILE A 64 12.11 4.73 -6.28
CA ILE A 64 10.83 5.46 -6.19
C ILE A 64 9.68 4.51 -5.85
N ASP A 65 9.73 3.27 -6.32
CA ASP A 65 8.71 2.27 -6.01
C ASP A 65 8.67 1.92 -4.53
N ASP A 66 9.81 1.90 -3.83
CA ASP A 66 9.84 1.70 -2.36
C ASP A 66 9.16 2.86 -1.62
N VAL A 67 9.38 4.10 -2.07
CA VAL A 67 8.70 5.29 -1.52
C VAL A 67 7.20 5.19 -1.73
N LEU A 68 6.75 4.82 -2.93
CA LEU A 68 5.33 4.68 -3.23
C LEU A 68 4.68 3.52 -2.45
N ASP A 69 5.39 2.38 -2.32
CA ASP A 69 4.94 1.24 -1.52
C ASP A 69 4.77 1.65 -0.04
N ALA A 70 5.71 2.44 0.51
CA ALA A 70 5.62 2.97 1.87
C ALA A 70 4.43 3.93 2.06
N PHE A 71 4.18 4.82 1.09
CA PHE A 71 3.01 5.71 1.11
C PHE A 71 1.70 4.91 1.10
N ALA A 72 1.61 3.85 0.29
CA ALA A 72 0.40 3.02 0.25
C ALA A 72 0.12 2.34 1.60
N LEU A 73 1.17 1.88 2.29
CA LEU A 73 1.03 1.31 3.64
C LEU A 73 0.63 2.38 4.66
N ALA A 74 1.25 3.56 4.61
CA ALA A 74 0.95 4.66 5.53
C ALA A 74 -0.50 5.14 5.39
N LEU A 75 -0.97 5.38 4.17
CA LEU A 75 -2.35 5.79 3.91
C LEU A 75 -3.36 4.71 4.31
N THR A 76 -3.00 3.43 4.15
CA THR A 76 -3.82 2.33 4.67
C THR A 76 -3.91 2.38 6.19
N ALA A 77 -2.78 2.58 6.88
CA ALA A 77 -2.74 2.64 8.33
C ALA A 77 -3.44 3.87 8.93
N CYS A 78 -3.58 4.95 8.15
CA CYS A 78 -4.30 6.16 8.55
C CYS A 78 -5.82 6.03 8.47
N ALA A 79 -6.34 5.03 7.76
CA ALA A 79 -7.78 4.89 7.58
C ALA A 79 -8.49 4.46 8.89
N PRO A 80 -9.79 4.78 9.01
CA PRO A 80 -10.64 4.28 10.08
C PRO A 80 -10.63 2.74 10.18
N HIS A 81 -10.70 2.21 11.40
CA HIS A 81 -10.64 0.76 11.64
C HIS A 81 -11.78 -0.03 10.97
N ASP A 82 -12.95 0.59 10.77
CA ASP A 82 -14.10 0.00 10.09
C ASP A 82 -13.95 -0.08 8.56
N GLU A 83 -12.93 0.57 8.00
CA GLU A 83 -12.54 0.40 6.59
C GLU A 83 -11.53 -0.74 6.38
N PHE A 84 -11.05 -1.39 7.44
CA PHE A 84 -10.09 -2.48 7.30
C PHE A 84 -10.76 -3.77 6.84
N GLN A 85 -10.21 -4.31 5.75
CA GLN A 85 -10.52 -5.62 5.20
C GLN A 85 -9.25 -6.48 5.20
N GLN A 86 -9.41 -7.79 4.99
CA GLN A 86 -8.29 -8.74 5.03
C GLN A 86 -8.30 -9.72 3.86
N LEU A 87 -7.13 -10.14 3.40
CA LEU A 87 -6.98 -11.11 2.32
C LEU A 87 -6.08 -12.27 2.77
N PRO A 88 -6.54 -13.55 2.71
CA PRO A 88 -7.90 -13.97 2.33
C PRO A 88 -8.93 -13.56 3.40
N SER A 89 -10.23 -13.57 3.05
CA SER A 89 -11.30 -13.19 3.97
C SER A 89 -11.40 -14.11 5.19
N ASP A 90 -11.08 -15.39 5.01
CA ASP A 90 -10.95 -16.40 6.05
C ASP A 90 -9.47 -16.82 6.15
N PRO A 91 -8.66 -16.14 6.99
CA PRO A 91 -7.22 -16.36 7.03
C PRO A 91 -6.88 -17.66 7.76
N PRO A 92 -6.13 -18.57 7.13
CA PRO A 92 -5.57 -19.72 7.83
C PRO A 92 -4.56 -19.25 8.89
N GLU A 93 -4.38 -20.04 9.93
CA GLU A 93 -3.34 -19.81 10.94
C GLU A 93 -2.01 -20.46 10.54
N ASP A 94 -0.90 -19.81 10.88
CA ASP A 94 0.44 -20.40 10.80
C ASP A 94 0.67 -21.42 11.94
N THR A 95 1.85 -22.04 11.97
CA THR A 95 2.22 -23.04 13.00
C THR A 95 2.28 -22.49 14.42
N ARG A 96 2.20 -21.16 14.60
CA ARG A 96 2.19 -20.46 15.88
C ARG A 96 0.81 -19.90 16.23
N GLY A 97 -0.22 -20.18 15.42
CA GLY A 97 -1.58 -19.66 15.63
C GLY A 97 -1.76 -18.20 15.18
N LEU A 98 -0.85 -17.66 14.35
CA LEU A 98 -0.99 -16.30 13.82
C LEU A 98 -1.79 -16.33 12.51
N PRO A 99 -2.79 -15.44 12.35
CA PRO A 99 -3.54 -15.38 11.10
C PRO A 99 -2.63 -14.92 9.95
N MET A 100 -2.61 -15.69 8.87
CA MET A 100 -1.88 -15.34 7.64
C MET A 100 -2.78 -14.47 6.76
N GLN A 101 -2.76 -13.16 7.02
CA GLN A 101 -3.62 -12.18 6.37
C GLN A 101 -2.87 -10.92 5.94
N MET A 102 -3.26 -10.35 4.81
CA MET A 102 -2.88 -9.01 4.39
C MET A 102 -4.05 -8.06 4.62
N VAL A 103 -3.87 -7.05 5.47
CA VAL A 103 -4.86 -6.00 5.75
C VAL A 103 -4.70 -4.86 4.75
N TYR A 104 -5.84 -4.33 4.30
CA TYR A 104 -5.95 -3.20 3.39
C TYR A 104 -7.20 -2.39 3.74
N ARG A 105 -7.28 -1.12 3.30
CA ARG A 105 -8.52 -0.33 3.43
C ARG A 105 -9.41 -0.51 2.21
N SER A 106 -10.70 -0.74 2.44
CA SER A 106 -11.73 -0.78 1.39
C SER A 106 -13.10 -0.87 2.03
N GLU A 107 -14.10 -0.24 1.42
CA GLU A 107 -15.51 -0.44 1.80
C GLU A 107 -15.99 -1.88 1.50
N THR A 108 -15.33 -2.58 0.57
CA THR A 108 -15.72 -3.92 0.13
C THR A 108 -14.55 -4.90 0.08
N GLN A 109 -14.84 -6.18 0.34
CA GLN A 109 -13.87 -7.25 0.26
C GLN A 109 -13.38 -7.46 -1.19
N LEU A 110 -12.06 -7.39 -1.39
CA LEU A 110 -11.40 -7.81 -2.61
C LEU A 110 -11.61 -9.30 -2.84
N ARG A 111 -12.02 -9.64 -4.07
CA ARG A 111 -12.19 -11.02 -4.55
C ARG A 111 -10.89 -11.62 -5.08
#